data_AF-A0A6C0I5V1-F1
#
_entry.id   AF-A0A6C0I5V1-F1
#
_cell.length_a   1.000
_cell.length_b   1.000
_cell.length_c   1.000
_cell.angle_alpha   90.00
_cell.angle_beta   90.00
_cell.angle_gamma   90.00
#
_symmetry.space_group_name_H-M   'P 1'
#
loop_
_entity.id
_entity.type
_entity.pdbx_description
1 polymer ?
#
loop_
_entity_poly.entity_id
_entity_poly.type
_entity_poly.pdbx_seq_one_letter_code
_entity_poly.pdbx_strand_id
1 'polypeptide(L)'
;MKIVKYNNYLKEYNEILFYILIGTVSFIADISSGHNNLYYNCKEPQSTLLLLFLHHLFAAFLYFGWLSNHKNILYLHISTILIVIIVQSNNDRRCPSTDIVNDKCNITRVNYLRDFLYFTNIKRYNLYYFYVFVAFIISCIKLAK
;
A
#
# COMPACT_ATOMS: atom_id res chain seq x y z
N MET A 1 17.99 -29.01 14.65
CA MET A 1 17.90 -27.56 14.94
C MET A 1 18.24 -26.64 13.74
N LYS A 2 19.25 -26.94 12.90
CA LYS A 2 19.56 -26.14 11.69
C LYS A 2 18.46 -26.15 10.61
N ILE A 3 17.82 -27.30 10.38
CA ILE A 3 16.76 -27.47 9.35
C ILE A 3 15.51 -26.62 9.67
N VAL A 4 15.09 -26.57 10.95
CA VAL A 4 13.94 -25.77 11.38
C VAL A 4 14.18 -24.27 11.18
N LYS A 5 15.40 -23.77 11.47
CA LYS A 5 15.76 -22.38 11.21
C LYS A 5 15.70 -22.05 9.71
N TYR A 6 16.23 -22.92 8.85
CA TYR A 6 16.21 -22.71 7.40
C TYR A 6 14.78 -22.63 6.84
N ASN A 7 13.88 -23.50 7.30
CA ASN A 7 12.47 -23.48 6.85
C ASN A 7 11.74 -22.20 7.27
N ASN A 8 12.07 -21.62 8.44
CA ASN A 8 11.51 -20.35 8.87
C ASN A 8 12.00 -19.19 8.00
N TYR A 9 13.29 -19.15 7.65
CA TYR A 9 13.82 -18.14 6.73
C TYR A 9 13.21 -18.23 5.34
N LEU A 10 13.03 -19.45 4.80
CA LEU A 10 12.40 -19.65 3.50
C LEU A 10 10.93 -19.16 3.50
N LYS A 11 10.21 -19.41 4.60
CA LYS A 11 8.83 -18.93 4.76
C LYS A 11 8.77 -17.40 4.81
N GLU A 12 9.62 -16.76 5.60
CA GLU A 12 9.68 -15.30 5.69
C GLU A 12 10.03 -14.67 4.34
N TYR A 13 11.02 -15.25 3.63
CA TYR A 13 11.41 -14.80 2.30
C TYR A 13 10.24 -14.89 1.30
N ASN A 14 9.50 -15.99 1.30
CA ASN A 14 8.35 -16.18 0.41
C ASN A 14 7.22 -15.17 0.72
N GLU A 15 7.00 -14.83 2.00
CA GLU A 15 6.03 -13.80 2.39
C GLU A 15 6.47 -12.41 1.89
N ILE A 16 7.74 -12.02 2.06
CA ILE A 16 8.26 -10.75 1.55
C ILE A 16 8.14 -10.68 0.03
N LEU A 17 8.52 -11.76 -0.67
CA LEU A 17 8.44 -11.85 -2.13
C LEU A 17 6.98 -11.68 -2.62
N PHE A 18 6.02 -12.26 -1.91
CA PHE A 18 4.60 -12.10 -2.22
C PHE A 18 4.15 -10.63 -2.19
N TYR A 19 4.55 -9.85 -1.17
CA TYR A 19 4.21 -8.43 -1.11
C TYR A 19 4.87 -7.61 -2.22
N ILE A 20 6.14 -7.91 -2.53
CA ILE A 20 6.85 -7.27 -3.64
C ILE A 20 6.15 -7.55 -4.97
N LEU A 21 5.74 -8.80 -5.22
CA LEU A 21 5.03 -9.18 -6.43
C LEU A 21 3.68 -8.48 -6.56
N ILE A 22 2.86 -8.47 -5.51
CA ILE A 22 1.56 -7.78 -5.55
C ILE A 22 1.73 -6.28 -5.76
N GLY A 23 2.64 -5.63 -5.01
CA GLY A 23 2.89 -4.20 -5.18
C GLY A 23 3.39 -3.86 -6.58
N THR A 24 4.25 -4.70 -7.16
CA THR A 24 4.76 -4.53 -8.53
C THR A 24 3.64 -4.69 -9.57
N VAL A 25 2.82 -5.74 -9.46
CA VAL A 25 1.69 -5.96 -10.39
C VAL A 25 0.67 -4.82 -10.28
N SER A 26 0.35 -4.37 -9.07
CA SER A 26 -0.54 -3.23 -8.83
C SER A 26 0.00 -1.94 -9.45
N PHE A 27 1.29 -1.67 -9.30
CA PHE A 27 1.95 -0.53 -9.92
C PHE A 27 1.90 -0.59 -11.45
N ILE A 28 2.23 -1.75 -12.06
CA ILE A 28 2.17 -1.93 -13.51
C ILE A 28 0.74 -1.73 -14.03
N ALA A 29 -0.26 -2.26 -13.33
CA ALA A 29 -1.68 -2.08 -13.68
C ALA A 29 -2.10 -0.61 -13.63
N ASP A 30 -1.66 0.14 -12.61
CA ASP A 30 -1.96 1.56 -12.47
C ASP A 30 -1.33 2.40 -13.59
N ILE A 31 -0.03 2.24 -13.85
CA ILE A 31 0.64 3.00 -14.93
C ILE A 31 0.12 2.63 -16.32
N SER A 32 -0.30 1.38 -16.55
CA SER A 32 -0.82 0.92 -17.84
C SER A 32 -2.28 1.30 -18.09
N SER A 33 -3.07 1.48 -17.02
CA SER A 33 -4.46 1.93 -17.10
C SER A 33 -4.62 3.46 -17.12
N GLY A 34 -3.55 4.20 -16.86
CA GLY A 34 -3.52 5.66 -16.95
C GLY A 34 -3.75 6.15 -18.37
N HIS A 35 -4.91 6.76 -18.64
CA HIS A 35 -5.13 7.50 -19.88
C HIS A 35 -4.09 8.65 -19.99
N ASN A 36 -3.36 8.70 -21.11
CA ASN A 36 -2.56 9.84 -21.59
C ASN A 36 -1.14 10.06 -21.03
N ASN A 37 -0.35 9.01 -20.76
CA ASN A 37 1.07 9.17 -20.36
C ASN A 37 1.27 10.17 -19.20
N LEU A 38 0.27 10.28 -18.33
CA LEU A 38 0.12 11.42 -17.42
C LEU A 38 1.32 11.53 -16.49
N TYR A 39 1.79 10.37 -16.02
CA TYR A 39 2.99 10.22 -15.18
C TYR A 39 4.32 10.52 -15.89
N TYR A 40 4.38 10.29 -17.21
CA TYR A 40 5.58 10.53 -18.01
C TYR A 40 5.75 12.01 -18.38
N ASN A 41 4.67 12.80 -18.31
CA ASN A 41 4.67 14.23 -18.61
C ASN A 41 4.81 15.14 -17.37
N CYS A 42 5.00 14.56 -16.18
CA CYS A 42 5.23 15.33 -14.96
C CYS A 42 6.61 15.99 -14.95
N LYS A 43 6.81 17.04 -14.14
CA LYS A 43 8.10 17.78 -14.07
C LYS A 43 9.30 16.87 -13.77
N GLU A 44 9.07 15.80 -13.01
CA GLU A 44 10.08 14.82 -12.64
C GLU A 44 9.52 13.40 -12.78
N PRO A 45 9.53 12.81 -13.99
CA PRO A 45 8.83 11.55 -14.24
C PRO A 45 9.45 10.38 -13.48
N GLN A 46 10.78 10.31 -13.37
CA GLN A 46 11.47 9.23 -12.68
C GLN A 46 11.17 9.21 -11.17
N SER A 47 11.25 10.37 -10.50
CA SER A 47 10.96 10.46 -9.07
C SER A 47 9.47 10.23 -8.77
N THR A 48 8.59 10.61 -9.70
CA THR A 48 7.15 10.35 -9.63
C THR A 48 6.85 8.86 -9.74
N LEU A 49 7.44 8.16 -10.71
CA LEU A 49 7.29 6.71 -10.88
C LEU A 49 7.85 5.94 -9.67
N LEU A 50 8.99 6.35 -9.13
CA LEU A 50 9.55 5.75 -7.92
C LEU A 50 8.61 5.94 -6.71
N LEU A 51 8.08 7.15 -6.51
CA LEU A 51 7.15 7.43 -5.42
C LEU A 51 5.86 6.60 -5.57
N LEU A 52 5.34 6.48 -6.79
CA LEU A 52 4.15 5.69 -7.09
C LEU A 52 4.42 4.20 -6.84
N PHE A 53 5.57 3.67 -7.26
CA PHE A 53 5.97 2.30 -6.96
C PHE A 53 6.05 2.02 -5.46
N LEU A 54 6.72 2.90 -4.70
CA LEU A 54 6.79 2.78 -3.24
C LEU A 54 5.40 2.84 -2.60
N HIS A 55 4.52 3.73 -3.07
CA HIS A 55 3.13 3.80 -2.63
C HIS A 55 2.40 2.47 -2.82
N HIS A 56 2.53 1.83 -3.99
CA HIS A 56 1.91 0.52 -4.26
C HIS A 56 2.51 -0.61 -3.41
N LEU A 57 3.82 -0.58 -3.14
CA LEU A 57 4.45 -1.53 -2.20
C LEU A 57 3.88 -1.36 -0.79
N PHE A 58 3.82 -0.13 -0.26
CA PHE A 58 3.23 0.13 1.05
C PHE A 58 1.74 -0.20 1.10
N ALA A 59 1.01 0.04 0.02
CA ALA A 59 -0.38 -0.34 -0.12
C ALA A 59 -0.55 -1.86 -0.07
N ALA A 60 0.31 -2.63 -0.76
CA ALA A 60 0.29 -4.10 -0.68
C ALA A 60 0.51 -4.59 0.76
N PHE A 61 1.44 -3.98 1.49
CA PHE A 61 1.61 -4.27 2.92
C PHE A 61 0.36 -3.90 3.74
N LEU A 62 -0.23 -2.71 3.51
CA LEU A 62 -1.43 -2.26 4.21
C LEU A 62 -2.61 -3.24 4.02
N TYR A 63 -2.85 -3.68 2.79
CA TYR A 63 -3.96 -4.59 2.49
C TYR A 63 -3.65 -6.03 2.90
N PHE A 64 -2.47 -6.55 2.61
CA PHE A 64 -2.24 -8.00 2.74
C PHE A 64 -1.41 -8.38 3.97
N GLY A 65 -0.84 -7.43 4.72
CA GLY A 65 0.08 -7.70 5.84
C GLY A 65 -0.52 -8.58 6.94
N TRP A 66 -1.83 -8.50 7.17
CA TRP A 66 -2.54 -9.35 8.15
C TRP A 66 -2.54 -10.84 7.79
N LEU A 67 -2.21 -11.23 6.55
CA LEU A 67 -2.09 -12.62 6.13
C LEU A 67 -0.83 -13.29 6.68
N SER A 68 0.20 -12.51 7.02
CA SER A 68 1.46 -13.02 7.58
C SER A 68 1.25 -13.78 8.88
N ASN A 69 2.17 -14.70 9.18
CA ASN A 69 2.32 -15.28 10.52
C ASN A 69 3.63 -14.86 11.18
N HIS A 70 4.44 -14.04 10.52
CA HIS A 70 5.70 -13.56 11.05
C HIS A 70 5.48 -12.32 11.91
N LYS A 71 5.91 -12.37 13.18
CA LYS A 71 5.61 -11.30 14.16
C LYS A 71 6.14 -9.94 13.70
N ASN A 72 7.32 -9.87 13.11
CA ASN A 72 7.89 -8.61 12.61
C ASN A 72 7.03 -7.98 11.51
N ILE A 73 6.48 -8.79 10.60
CA ILE A 73 5.61 -8.31 9.52
C ILE A 73 4.28 -7.82 10.10
N LEU A 74 3.73 -8.52 11.09
CA LEU A 74 2.51 -8.10 11.77
C LEU A 74 2.70 -6.78 12.56
N TYR A 75 3.84 -6.60 13.24
CA TYR A 75 4.18 -5.32 13.89
C TYR A 75 4.31 -4.18 12.87
N LEU A 76 4.98 -4.44 11.75
CA LEU A 76 5.10 -3.48 10.67
C LEU A 76 3.72 -3.11 10.10
N HIS A 77 2.87 -4.11 9.86
CA HIS A 77 1.51 -3.94 9.35
C HIS A 77 0.65 -3.06 10.28
N ILE A 78 0.64 -3.36 11.57
CA ILE A 78 -0.06 -2.55 12.58
C ILE A 78 0.45 -1.12 12.59
N SER A 79 1.77 -0.94 12.58
CA SER A 79 2.39 0.39 12.58
C SER A 79 2.01 1.18 11.32
N THR A 80 2.03 0.54 10.15
CA THR A 80 1.58 1.13 8.89
C THR A 80 0.12 1.55 8.95
N ILE A 81 -0.78 0.71 9.48
CA ILE A 81 -2.20 1.07 9.67
C ILE A 81 -2.35 2.34 10.51
N LEU A 82 -1.68 2.39 11.68
CA LEU A 82 -1.77 3.53 12.59
C LEU A 82 -1.25 4.82 11.94
N ILE A 83 -0.08 4.75 11.28
CA ILE A 83 0.49 5.89 10.56
C ILE A 83 -0.47 6.36 9.47
N VAL A 84 -0.99 5.46 8.65
CA VAL A 84 -1.92 5.81 7.57
C VAL A 84 -3.19 6.47 8.11
N ILE A 85 -3.79 5.95 9.18
CA ILE A 85 -4.98 6.53 9.80
C ILE A 85 -4.67 7.94 10.32
N ILE A 86 -3.57 8.13 11.06
CA ILE A 86 -3.19 9.43 11.62
C ILE A 86 -2.94 10.44 10.50
N VAL A 87 -2.15 10.06 9.50
CA VAL A 87 -1.78 10.92 8.38
C VAL A 87 -3.01 11.29 7.56
N GLN A 88 -3.88 10.33 7.22
CA GLN A 88 -5.11 10.62 6.47
C GLN A 88 -6.09 11.46 7.29
N SER A 89 -6.19 11.25 8.60
CA SER A 89 -7.08 12.04 9.46
C SER A 89 -6.65 13.51 9.53
N ASN A 90 -5.35 13.80 9.41
CA ASN A 90 -4.79 15.16 9.38
C ASN A 90 -4.74 15.79 7.98
N ASN A 91 -5.12 15.06 6.92
CA ASN A 91 -4.99 15.51 5.53
C ASN A 91 -6.30 15.28 4.73
N ASP A 92 -7.46 15.64 5.29
CA ASP A 92 -8.78 15.51 4.64
C ASP A 92 -9.07 14.10 4.06
N ARG A 93 -8.58 13.06 4.73
CA ARG A 93 -8.65 11.64 4.30
C ARG A 93 -7.89 11.33 3.01
N ARG A 94 -6.95 12.19 2.62
CA ARG A 94 -6.10 12.03 1.43
C ARG A 94 -4.76 11.42 1.77
N CYS A 95 -4.19 10.73 0.78
CA CYS A 95 -2.86 10.14 0.90
C CYS A 95 -1.80 11.18 0.47
N PRO A 96 -0.81 11.52 1.32
CA PRO A 96 0.19 12.53 0.97
C PRO A 96 1.03 12.18 -0.26
N SER A 97 1.31 10.89 -0.49
CA SER A 97 2.02 10.45 -1.70
C SER A 97 1.24 10.83 -2.96
N THR A 98 -0.09 10.65 -2.95
CA THR A 98 -0.97 11.05 -4.04
C THR A 98 -0.98 12.57 -4.24
N ASP A 99 -1.00 13.35 -3.15
CA ASP A 99 -0.94 14.81 -3.24
C ASP A 99 0.39 15.30 -3.83
N ILE A 100 1.52 14.70 -3.41
CA ILE A 100 2.84 15.01 -3.99
C ILE A 100 2.88 14.68 -5.48
N VAL A 101 2.33 13.54 -5.90
CA VAL A 101 2.26 13.18 -7.33
C VAL A 101 1.37 14.18 -8.09
N ASN A 102 0.21 14.53 -7.55
CA ASN A 102 -0.68 15.53 -8.15
C ASN A 102 0.03 16.87 -8.38
N ASP A 103 0.75 17.35 -7.36
CA ASP A 103 1.50 18.60 -7.43
C ASP A 103 2.63 18.53 -8.48
N LYS A 104 3.35 17.40 -8.57
CA LYS A 104 4.39 17.17 -9.61
C LYS A 104 3.84 17.11 -11.03
N CYS A 105 2.60 16.69 -11.17
CA CYS A 105 1.92 16.50 -12.45
C CYS A 105 0.91 17.62 -12.79
N ASN A 106 0.86 18.70 -12.00
CA ASN A 106 -0.09 19.80 -12.13
C ASN A 106 -1.57 19.35 -12.20
N ILE A 107 -1.92 18.28 -11.48
CA ILE A 107 -3.28 17.76 -11.40
C ILE A 107 -3.97 18.50 -10.25
N THR A 108 -5.15 19.06 -10.52
CA THR A 108 -5.92 19.75 -9.47
C THR A 108 -6.32 18.75 -8.38
N ARG A 109 -6.33 19.19 -7.12
CA ARG A 109 -6.78 18.39 -5.96
C ARG A 109 -8.22 17.86 -6.06
N VAL A 110 -9.00 18.38 -7.01
CA VAL A 110 -10.38 17.95 -7.31
C VAL A 110 -10.39 16.72 -8.23
N ASN A 111 -9.37 16.61 -9.09
CA ASN A 111 -9.14 15.49 -9.99
C ASN A 111 -8.25 14.46 -9.28
N TYR A 112 -8.86 13.47 -8.64
CA TYR A 112 -8.11 12.42 -7.98
C TYR A 112 -7.29 11.60 -8.98
N LEU A 113 -6.00 11.46 -8.71
CA LEU A 113 -5.23 10.34 -9.23
C LEU A 113 -5.96 9.04 -8.89
N ARG A 114 -6.22 8.22 -9.90
CA ARG A 114 -6.92 6.95 -9.74
C ARG A 114 -5.99 5.93 -9.08
N ASP A 115 -5.86 5.99 -7.77
CA ASP A 115 -5.21 4.92 -7.00
C ASP A 115 -5.95 3.59 -7.23
N PHE A 116 -5.32 2.43 -7.00
CA PHE A 116 -5.92 1.10 -7.22
C PHE A 116 -7.31 0.95 -6.56
N LEU A 117 -7.52 1.59 -5.39
CA LEU A 117 -8.81 1.64 -4.71
C LEU A 117 -9.91 2.47 -5.41
N TYR A 118 -9.53 3.40 -6.28
CA TYR A 118 -10.46 4.15 -7.13
C TYR A 118 -11.02 3.23 -8.23
N PHE A 119 -10.17 2.37 -8.81
CA PHE A 119 -10.60 1.37 -9.81
C PHE A 119 -11.56 0.33 -9.23
N THR A 120 -11.41 -0.02 -7.96
CA THR A 120 -12.31 -0.98 -7.29
C THR A 120 -13.60 -0.35 -6.75
N ASN A 121 -13.78 0.98 -6.85
CA ASN A 121 -14.89 1.73 -6.22
C ASN A 121 -15.02 1.56 -4.69
N ILE A 122 -14.08 0.88 -4.02
CA ILE A 122 -14.13 0.57 -2.58
C ILE A 122 -14.01 1.86 -1.74
N LYS A 123 -13.34 2.90 -2.26
CA LYS A 123 -13.22 4.24 -1.62
C LYS A 123 -14.55 4.99 -1.49
N ARG A 124 -15.65 4.56 -2.13
CA ARG A 124 -16.95 5.24 -2.05
C ARG A 124 -17.74 4.97 -0.76
N TYR A 125 -17.28 4.07 0.10
CA TYR A 125 -17.98 3.72 1.34
C TYR A 125 -17.02 3.56 2.54
N ASN A 126 -17.58 3.63 3.76
CA ASN A 126 -16.94 3.27 5.04
C ASN A 126 -16.28 1.86 5.06
N LEU A 127 -16.42 1.10 3.99
CA LEU A 127 -15.83 -0.23 3.78
C LEU A 127 -14.31 -0.25 3.84
N TYR A 128 -13.62 0.80 3.36
CA TYR A 128 -12.15 0.88 3.49
C TYR A 128 -11.72 0.87 4.96
N TYR A 129 -12.31 1.74 5.78
CA TYR A 129 -11.98 1.81 7.20
C TYR A 129 -12.43 0.55 7.95
N PHE A 130 -13.57 -0.02 7.60
CA PHE A 130 -14.02 -1.30 8.15
C PHE A 130 -13.04 -2.43 7.83
N TYR A 131 -12.59 -2.52 6.58
CA TYR A 131 -11.59 -3.49 6.16
C TYR A 131 -10.27 -3.33 6.94
N VAL A 132 -9.75 -2.09 7.00
CA VAL A 132 -8.50 -1.79 7.72
C VAL A 132 -8.65 -2.12 9.20
N PHE A 133 -9.80 -1.84 9.80
CA PHE A 133 -10.10 -2.20 11.18
C PHE A 133 -10.11 -3.72 11.40
N VAL A 134 -10.80 -4.48 10.56
CA VAL A 134 -10.83 -5.95 10.66
C VAL A 134 -9.42 -6.53 10.48
N ALA A 135 -8.65 -6.04 9.49
CA ALA A 135 -7.27 -6.45 9.27
C ALA A 135 -6.38 -6.16 10.49
N PHE A 136 -6.55 -4.99 11.12
CA PHE A 136 -5.86 -4.63 12.36
C PHE A 136 -6.18 -5.62 13.50
N ILE A 137 -7.47 -5.92 13.73
CA ILE A 137 -7.89 -6.87 14.78
C ILE A 137 -7.28 -8.25 14.55
N ILE A 138 -7.28 -8.76 13.31
CA ILE A 138 -6.69 -10.06 12.98
C ILE A 138 -5.18 -10.06 13.28
N SER A 139 -4.46 -9.01 12.90
CA SER A 139 -3.02 -8.88 13.17
C SER A 139 -2.73 -8.88 14.68
N CYS A 140 -3.52 -8.15 15.47
CA CYS A 140 -3.41 -8.15 16.93
C CYS A 140 -3.66 -9.54 17.54
N ILE A 141 -4.70 -10.25 17.09
CA ILE A 141 -5.00 -11.63 17.55
C ILE A 141 -3.85 -12.57 17.22
N LYS A 142 -3.26 -12.46 16.02
CA LYS A 142 -2.13 -13.28 15.61
C LYS A 142 -0.86 -12.99 16.41
N LEU A 143 -0.61 -11.73 16.78
CA LEU A 143 0.55 -11.36 17.61
C LEU A 143 0.43 -11.84 19.05
N ALA A 144 -0.80 -11.85 19.59
CA ALA A 144 -1.10 -12.31 20.95
C ALA A 144 -0.96 -13.83 21.12
N LYS A 145 -1.00 -14.60 20.02
CA LYS A 145 -0.71 -16.04 20.01
C LYS A 145 0.80 -16.32 19.92
#